data_AF-A0A7W6DE23-F1
#
_entry.id   AF-A0A7W6DE23-F1
#
_cell.length_a   1.000
_cell.length_b   1.000
_cell.length_c   1.000
_cell.angle_alpha   90.00
_cell.angle_beta   90.00
_cell.angle_gamma   90.00
#
_symmetry.space_group_name_H-M   'P 1'
#
loop_
_entity.id
_entity.type
_entity.pdbx_description
1 polymer ?
#
loop_
_entity_poly.entity_id
_entity_poly.type
_entity_poly.pdbx_seq_one_letter_code
_entity_poly.pdbx_strand_id
1 'polypeptide(L)'
;MDRVDEIVETVRRVKVFSVQAFDPVIAIETGERIAAAMQSVPSGQRPPGWKVAMKYDAMIAATAIVRGARALYTADQGFEKYLQGTGVEICQVSELPLPPEDPQTKLQL
;
A
#
# COMPACT_ATOMS: atom_id res chain seq x y z
N MET A 1 1.32 -26.23 6.97
CA MET A 1 0.83 -25.02 6.29
C MET A 1 1.82 -23.92 6.63
N ASP A 2 2.28 -23.15 5.66
CA ASP A 2 3.17 -22.00 5.92
C ASP A 2 2.40 -20.96 6.75
N ARG A 3 3.08 -20.24 7.66
CA ARG A 3 2.48 -19.16 8.45
C ARG A 3 1.84 -18.08 7.56
N VAL A 4 2.43 -17.83 6.38
CA VAL A 4 1.88 -16.88 5.41
C VAL A 4 0.52 -17.34 4.88
N ASP A 5 0.39 -18.62 4.54
CA ASP A 5 -0.87 -19.18 4.03
C ASP A 5 -1.98 -19.09 5.08
N GLU A 6 -1.66 -19.34 6.36
CA GLU A 6 -2.62 -19.21 7.47
C GLU A 6 -3.14 -17.77 7.62
N ILE A 7 -2.27 -16.77 7.50
CA ILE A 7 -2.65 -15.36 7.56
C ILE A 7 -3.57 -15.01 6.40
N VAL A 8 -3.20 -15.40 5.17
CA VAL A 8 -3.99 -15.13 3.97
C VAL A 8 -5.37 -15.77 4.06
N GLU A 9 -5.46 -17.02 4.49
CA GLU A 9 -6.75 -17.71 4.67
C GLU A 9 -7.58 -17.07 5.79
N THR A 10 -6.95 -16.59 6.86
CA THR A 10 -7.65 -15.85 7.90
C THR A 10 -8.26 -14.55 7.37
N VAL A 11 -7.49 -13.77 6.60
CA VAL A 11 -8.00 -12.53 5.98
C VAL A 11 -9.13 -12.82 4.99
N ARG A 12 -8.99 -13.88 4.17
CA ARG A 12 -10.01 -14.29 3.20
C ARG A 12 -11.34 -14.73 3.82
N ARG A 13 -11.32 -15.28 5.04
CA ARG A 13 -12.53 -15.69 5.76
C ARG A 13 -13.36 -14.49 6.25
N VAL A 14 -12.74 -13.34 6.45
CA VAL A 14 -13.41 -12.14 6.94
C VAL A 14 -14.05 -11.39 5.77
N LYS A 15 -15.39 -11.25 5.79
CA LYS A 15 -16.16 -10.65 4.67
C LYS A 15 -15.83 -9.19 4.36
N VAL A 16 -15.22 -8.46 5.29
CA VAL A 16 -14.86 -7.04 5.09
C VAL A 16 -13.56 -6.84 4.32
N PHE A 17 -12.78 -7.91 4.12
CA PHE A 17 -11.54 -7.86 3.35
C PHE A 17 -11.67 -8.62 2.04
N SER A 18 -11.03 -8.10 1.00
CA SER A 18 -10.88 -8.77 -0.28
C SER A 18 -9.41 -8.74 -0.68
N VAL A 19 -8.78 -9.92 -0.72
CA VAL A 19 -7.37 -10.06 -1.10
C VAL A 19 -7.27 -10.02 -2.63
N GLN A 20 -6.58 -9.00 -3.15
CA GLN A 20 -6.40 -8.81 -4.58
C GLN A 20 -5.16 -9.56 -5.09
N ALA A 21 -5.33 -10.32 -6.17
CA ALA A 21 -4.21 -10.94 -6.87
C ALA A 21 -3.51 -9.92 -7.77
N PHE A 22 -2.20 -10.08 -7.94
CA PHE A 22 -1.41 -9.32 -8.90
C PHE A 22 -1.54 -9.97 -10.29
N ASP A 23 -2.27 -9.31 -11.19
CA ASP A 23 -2.58 -9.81 -12.53
C ASP A 23 -1.86 -8.99 -13.62
N PRO A 24 -1.96 -9.38 -14.90
CA PRO A 24 -1.26 -8.68 -15.98
C PRO A 24 -1.63 -7.20 -16.13
N VAL A 25 -2.86 -6.81 -15.84
CA VAL A 25 -3.30 -5.41 -15.95
C VAL A 25 -2.64 -4.57 -14.87
N ILE A 26 -2.61 -5.10 -13.64
CA ILE A 26 -1.89 -4.46 -12.52
C ILE A 26 -0.38 -4.41 -12.82
N ALA A 27 0.18 -5.46 -13.45
CA ALA A 27 1.59 -5.48 -13.81
C ALA A 27 1.97 -4.39 -14.83
N ILE A 28 1.11 -4.13 -15.82
CA ILE A 28 1.32 -3.06 -16.80
C ILE A 28 1.28 -1.69 -16.10
N GLU A 29 0.23 -1.41 -15.32
CA GLU A 29 0.12 -0.13 -14.58
C GLU A 29 1.29 0.05 -13.60
N THR A 30 1.77 -1.03 -12.96
CA THR A 30 2.96 -0.99 -12.10
C THR A 30 4.20 -0.52 -12.87
N GLY A 31 4.36 -0.98 -14.11
CA GLY A 31 5.46 -0.58 -14.99
C GLY A 31 5.47 0.92 -15.26
N GLU A 32 4.31 1.49 -15.60
CA GLU A 32 4.15 2.93 -15.84
C GLU A 32 4.50 3.75 -14.59
N ARG A 33 4.06 3.30 -13.40
CA ARG A 33 4.38 3.97 -12.13
C ARG A 33 5.86 3.89 -11.77
N ILE A 34 6.51 2.76 -12.03
CA ILE A 34 7.96 2.63 -11.86
C ILE A 34 8.70 3.58 -12.81
N ALA A 35 8.30 3.65 -14.07
CA ALA A 35 8.91 4.54 -15.05
C ALA A 35 8.81 6.01 -14.62
N ALA A 36 7.63 6.45 -14.16
CA ALA A 36 7.43 7.79 -13.61
C ALA A 36 8.28 8.04 -12.36
N ALA A 37 8.31 7.10 -11.41
CA ALA A 37 9.09 7.23 -10.19
C ALA A 37 10.60 7.32 -10.46
N MET A 38 11.11 6.57 -11.44
CA MET A 38 12.51 6.62 -11.87
C MET A 38 12.91 7.97 -12.48
N GLN A 39 11.99 8.68 -13.13
CA GLN A 39 12.23 10.02 -13.65
C GLN A 39 12.18 11.08 -12.55
N SER A 40 11.35 10.88 -11.52
CA SER A 40 11.16 11.86 -10.44
C SER A 40 12.33 11.95 -9.46
N VAL A 41 13.08 10.85 -9.23
CA VAL A 41 14.20 10.82 -8.26
C VAL A 41 15.54 10.63 -8.98
N PRO A 42 16.44 11.63 -8.96
CA PRO A 42 17.78 11.52 -9.55
C PRO A 42 18.59 10.37 -8.96
N SER A 43 19.40 9.69 -9.79
CA SER A 43 20.15 8.50 -9.39
C SER A 43 21.03 8.69 -8.16
N GLY A 44 21.66 9.87 -8.02
CA GLY A 44 22.54 10.21 -6.90
C GLY A 44 21.84 10.54 -5.58
N GLN A 45 20.51 10.65 -5.57
CA GLN A 45 19.70 10.98 -4.38
C GLN A 45 18.88 9.79 -3.88
N ARG A 46 19.08 8.61 -4.46
CA ARG A 46 18.31 7.40 -4.09
C ARG A 46 18.91 6.76 -2.84
N PRO A 47 18.15 6.61 -1.75
CA PRO A 47 18.63 5.93 -0.56
C PRO A 47 18.87 4.43 -0.81
N PRO A 48 19.64 3.74 0.06
CA PRO A 48 19.76 2.29 0.03
C PRO A 48 18.37 1.62 0.05
N GLY A 49 18.17 0.58 -0.76
CA GLY A 49 16.89 -0.15 -0.83
C GLY A 49 15.77 0.56 -1.59
N TRP A 50 15.99 1.78 -2.10
CA TRP A 50 14.97 2.58 -2.80
C TRP A 50 14.24 1.84 -3.91
N LYS A 51 14.96 1.04 -4.72
CA LYS A 51 14.36 0.27 -5.82
C LYS A 51 13.32 -0.74 -5.33
N VAL A 52 13.57 -1.37 -4.19
CA VAL A 52 12.68 -2.39 -3.62
C VAL A 52 11.43 -1.72 -3.04
N ALA A 53 11.61 -0.64 -2.27
CA ALA A 53 10.50 0.16 -1.77
C ALA A 53 9.62 0.69 -2.91
N MET A 54 10.24 1.36 -3.88
CA MET A 54 9.54 1.88 -5.07
C MET A 54 8.74 0.82 -5.80
N LYS A 55 9.30 -0.38 -5.96
CA LYS A 55 8.60 -1.50 -6.61
C LYS A 55 7.31 -1.85 -5.87
N TYR A 56 7.38 -2.02 -4.55
CA TYR A 56 6.19 -2.38 -3.77
C TYR A 56 5.16 -1.25 -3.73
N ASP A 57 5.59 0.00 -3.59
CA ASP A 57 4.70 1.15 -3.63
C ASP A 57 3.96 1.22 -4.98
N ALA A 58 4.69 1.05 -6.08
CA ALA A 58 4.11 1.04 -7.42
C ALA A 58 3.11 -0.11 -7.60
N MET A 59 3.40 -1.32 -7.08
CA MET A 59 2.47 -2.45 -7.14
C MET A 59 1.19 -2.18 -6.34
N ILE A 60 1.30 -1.58 -5.16
CA ILE A 60 0.16 -1.23 -4.31
C ILE A 60 -0.68 -0.14 -4.98
N ALA A 61 -0.05 0.92 -5.48
CA ALA A 61 -0.72 2.02 -6.18
C ALA A 61 -1.44 1.52 -7.44
N ALA A 62 -0.77 0.72 -8.27
CA ALA A 62 -1.36 0.11 -9.45
C ALA A 62 -2.58 -0.76 -9.11
N THR A 63 -2.50 -1.54 -8.04
CA THR A 63 -3.62 -2.36 -7.58
C THR A 63 -4.81 -1.48 -7.18
N ALA A 64 -4.58 -0.42 -6.41
CA ALA A 64 -5.62 0.51 -6.00
C ALA A 64 -6.30 1.18 -7.22
N ILE A 65 -5.51 1.63 -8.19
CA ILE A 65 -6.01 2.29 -9.40
C ILE A 65 -6.82 1.31 -10.26
N VAL A 66 -6.25 0.16 -10.62
CA VAL A 66 -6.88 -0.81 -11.53
C VAL A 66 -8.15 -1.41 -10.93
N ARG A 67 -8.19 -1.61 -9.61
CA ARG A 67 -9.38 -2.13 -8.93
C ARG A 67 -10.42 -1.05 -8.57
N GLY A 68 -10.15 0.21 -8.91
CA GLY A 68 -11.08 1.32 -8.63
C GLY A 68 -11.27 1.55 -7.13
N ALA A 69 -10.21 1.38 -6.34
CA ALA A 69 -10.26 1.70 -4.92
C ALA A 69 -10.58 3.19 -4.76
N ARG A 70 -11.53 3.49 -3.86
CA ARG A 70 -11.85 4.88 -3.52
C ARG A 70 -10.69 5.57 -2.81
N ALA A 71 -10.08 4.87 -1.86
CA ALA A 71 -9.03 5.41 -1.02
C ALA A 71 -7.94 4.37 -0.73
N LEU A 72 -6.74 4.85 -0.47
CA LEU A 72 -5.58 4.09 -0.02
C LEU A 72 -5.17 4.58 1.37
N TYR A 73 -5.14 3.66 2.33
CA TYR A 73 -4.71 3.93 3.69
C TYR A 73 -3.24 3.56 3.85
N THR A 74 -2.43 4.50 4.33
CA THR A 74 -0.98 4.29 4.49
C THR A 74 -0.43 5.11 5.66
N ALA A 75 0.72 4.67 6.20
CA ALA A 75 1.53 5.48 7.11
C ALA A 75 2.73 6.13 6.39
N ASP A 76 2.89 5.87 5.09
CA ASP A 76 3.94 6.45 4.27
C ASP A 76 3.50 7.81 3.69
N GLN A 77 4.14 8.87 4.16
CA GLN A 77 3.93 10.25 3.68
C GLN A 77 4.42 10.45 2.24
N GLY A 78 5.36 9.62 1.76
CA GLY A 78 5.93 9.72 0.42
C GLY A 78 5.09 9.05 -0.67
N PHE A 79 3.96 8.44 -0.32
CA PHE A 79 3.17 7.61 -1.23
C PHE A 79 2.40 8.42 -2.28
N GLU A 80 2.10 9.70 -1.99
CA GLU A 80 1.26 10.56 -2.84
C GLU A 80 1.71 10.64 -4.28
N LYS A 81 3.02 10.64 -4.52
CA LYS A 81 3.61 10.68 -5.87
C LYS A 81 3.15 9.55 -6.79
N TYR A 82 2.78 8.39 -6.24
CA TYR A 82 2.33 7.25 -7.06
C TYR A 82 0.85 7.35 -7.47
N LEU A 83 0.06 8.15 -6.77
CA LEU A 83 -1.38 8.34 -7.04
C LEU A 83 -1.69 9.70 -7.70
N GLN A 84 -0.67 10.49 -8.04
CA GLN A 84 -0.84 11.76 -8.76
C GLN A 84 -1.66 11.58 -10.05
N GLY A 85 -2.68 12.42 -10.21
CA GLY A 85 -3.58 12.40 -11.37
C GLY A 85 -4.62 11.28 -11.37
N THR A 86 -4.72 10.50 -10.29
CA THR A 86 -5.73 9.44 -10.14
C THR A 86 -6.89 9.91 -9.27
N GLY A 87 -8.01 9.17 -9.30
CA GLY A 87 -9.16 9.41 -8.41
C GLY A 87 -9.06 8.72 -7.04
N VAL A 88 -7.91 8.10 -6.72
CA VAL A 88 -7.73 7.37 -5.46
C VAL A 88 -7.30 8.36 -4.38
N GLU A 89 -8.14 8.52 -3.35
CA GLU A 89 -7.83 9.36 -2.18
C GLU A 89 -6.71 8.72 -1.34
N ILE A 90 -5.85 9.53 -0.74
CA ILE A 90 -4.88 9.03 0.26
C ILE A 90 -5.40 9.39 1.65
N CYS A 91 -5.42 8.41 2.53
CA CYS A 91 -5.76 8.59 3.94
C CYS A 91 -4.55 8.20 4.78
N GLN A 92 -3.98 9.17 5.50
CA GLN A 92 -2.89 8.86 6.42
C GLN A 92 -3.47 8.15 7.65
N VAL A 93 -2.85 7.04 8.06
CA VAL A 93 -3.31 6.27 9.23
C VAL A 93 -3.31 7.15 10.50
N SER A 94 -2.42 8.13 10.58
CA SER A 94 -2.36 9.11 11.68
C SER A 94 -3.56 10.05 11.74
N GLU A 95 -4.36 10.16 10.68
CA GLU A 95 -5.56 11.00 10.61
C GLU A 95 -6.83 10.23 10.99
N LEU A 96 -6.73 8.91 11.14
CA LEU A 96 -7.87 8.09 11.53
C LEU A 96 -8.24 8.36 12.99
N PRO A 97 -9.54 8.34 13.31
CA PRO A 97 -9.97 8.46 14.70
C PRO A 97 -9.37 7.32 15.51
N LEU A 98 -8.86 7.66 16.69
CA LEU A 98 -8.44 6.65 17.64
C LEU A 98 -9.65 5.79 18.04
N PRO A 99 -9.45 4.50 18.30
CA PRO A 99 -10.51 3.66 18.85
C PRO A 99 -11.02 4.27 20.17
N PRO A 100 -12.31 4.08 20.49
CA PRO A 100 -12.92 4.67 21.69
C PRO A 100 -12.29 4.14 22.99
N GLU A 101 -11.73 2.93 22.95
CA GLU A 101 -11.00 2.31 24.05
C GLU A 101 -9.49 2.29 23.71
N ASP A 102 -8.65 2.56 24.71
CA ASP A 102 -7.20 2.46 24.54
C ASP A 102 -6.83 0.98 24.28
N PRO A 103 -6.26 0.64 23.10
CA PRO A 103 -5.91 -0.74 22.79
C PRO A 103 -4.79 -1.26 23.69
N GLN A 104 -4.02 -0.38 24.34
CA GLN A 104 -3.00 -0.75 25.30
C GLN A 104 -3.61 -0.86 26.70
N THR A 105 -4.03 -2.08 27.07
CA THR A 105 -4.43 -2.38 28.44
C THR A 105 -3.25 -2.19 29.40
N LYS A 106 -3.47 -1.62 30.59
CA LYS A 106 -2.44 -1.46 31.63
C LYS A 106 -1.73 -2.79 31.89
N LEU A 107 -0.39 -2.76 31.89
CA LEU A 107 0.42 -3.88 32.34
C LEU A 107 0.07 -4.12 33.83
N GLN A 108 -0.47 -5.27 34.17
CA GLN A 108 -0.57 -5.69 35.56
C GLN A 108 0.84 -6.13 35.99
N LEU A 109 1.50 -5.30 36.79
CA LEU A 109 2.73 -5.64 37.51
C LEU A 109 2.39 -6.44 38.76
#